data_AF-A0A7W8JVK3-F1
#
_entry.id   AF-A0A7W8JVK3-F1
#
_cell.length_a   1.000
_cell.length_b   1.000
_cell.length_c   1.000
_cell.angle_alpha   90.00
_cell.angle_beta   90.00
_cell.angle_gamma   90.00
#
_symmetry.space_group_name_H-M   'P 1'
#
loop_
_entity.id
_entity.type
_entity.pdbx_description
1 polymer ?
#
loop_
_entity_poly.entity_id
_entity_poly.type
_entity_poly.pdbx_seq_one_letter_code
_entity_poly.pdbx_strand_id
1 'polypeptide(L)'
;MTDANPFKTPEQEAEFTRKLVLGLLSTLENKGLLTSPELDSILRAARLAAYPVTPAPAVGPAGPGTRWVKPGQPPKEMDRSTPIAIPDVRAGGKDAKENPLMIDMELD
;
A
#
# COMPACT_ATOMS: atom_id res chain seq x y z
N MET A 1 22.71 -7.84 -39.69
CA MET A 1 22.76 -8.83 -38.59
C MET A 1 21.51 -8.64 -37.75
N THR A 2 20.55 -9.54 -37.85
CA THR A 2 19.32 -9.52 -37.05
C THR A 2 19.56 -10.26 -35.74
N ASP A 3 19.42 -9.56 -34.62
CA ASP A 3 19.44 -10.13 -33.27
C ASP A 3 18.36 -11.21 -33.15
N ALA A 4 18.80 -12.47 -33.11
CA ALA A 4 17.92 -13.59 -32.86
C ALA A 4 17.68 -13.67 -31.35
N ASN A 5 16.61 -13.05 -30.87
CA ASN A 5 16.12 -13.33 -29.52
C ASN A 5 15.83 -14.85 -29.44
N PRO A 6 16.52 -15.62 -28.59
CA PRO A 6 16.31 -17.06 -28.49
C PRO A 6 14.94 -17.41 -27.87
N PHE A 7 14.24 -16.43 -27.29
CA PHE A 7 12.94 -16.60 -26.67
C PHE A 7 11.82 -16.22 -27.64
N LYS A 8 10.78 -17.06 -27.71
CA LYS A 8 9.61 -16.82 -28.58
C LYS A 8 8.61 -15.87 -27.92
N THR A 9 8.60 -15.79 -26.59
CA THR A 9 7.70 -14.93 -25.82
C THR A 9 8.39 -14.37 -24.57
N PRO A 10 7.96 -13.20 -24.03
CA PRO A 10 8.54 -12.63 -22.81
C PRO A 10 8.32 -13.52 -21.58
N GLU A 11 7.26 -14.34 -21.56
CA GLU A 11 7.03 -15.31 -20.49
C GLU A 11 8.10 -16.39 -20.46
N GLN A 12 8.56 -16.86 -21.63
CA GLN A 12 9.64 -17.85 -21.73
C GLN A 12 10.96 -17.29 -21.23
N GLU A 13 11.25 -16.03 -21.55
CA GLU A 13 12.43 -15.33 -21.04
C GLU A 13 12.37 -15.19 -19.51
N ALA A 14 11.22 -14.83 -18.96
CA ALA A 14 11.00 -14.72 -17.52
C ALA A 14 11.14 -16.08 -16.80
N GLU A 15 10.60 -17.16 -17.38
CA GLU A 15 10.75 -18.51 -16.84
C GLU A 15 12.20 -19.00 -16.89
N PHE A 16 12.88 -18.77 -18.01
CA PHE A 16 14.29 -19.12 -18.16
C PHE A 16 15.14 -18.39 -17.11
N THR A 17 14.93 -17.09 -16.96
CA THR A 17 15.62 -16.26 -15.96
C THR A 17 15.35 -16.77 -14.55
N ARG A 18 14.08 -17.08 -14.21
CA ARG A 18 13.73 -17.66 -12.91
C ARG A 18 14.47 -18.97 -12.65
N LYS A 19 14.48 -19.89 -13.63
CA LYS A 19 15.17 -21.20 -13.51
C LYS A 19 16.67 -21.01 -13.36
N LEU A 20 17.28 -20.11 -14.13
CA LEU A 20 18.70 -19.81 -14.08
C LEU A 20 19.09 -19.25 -12.70
N VAL A 21 18.36 -18.26 -12.19
CA VAL A 21 18.61 -17.68 -10.86
C VAL A 21 18.47 -18.72 -9.75
N LEU A 22 17.42 -19.54 -9.79
CA LEU A 22 17.24 -20.62 -8.80
C LEU A 22 18.36 -21.66 -8.86
N GLY A 23 18.81 -22.02 -10.07
CA GLY A 23 19.95 -22.91 -10.26
C GLY A 23 21.23 -22.31 -9.66
N LEU A 24 21.51 -21.04 -9.93
CA LEU A 24 22.66 -20.34 -9.35
C LEU A 24 22.58 -20.33 -7.81
N LEU A 25 21.46 -19.93 -7.22
CA LEU A 25 21.27 -19.92 -5.77
C LEU A 25 21.47 -21.32 -5.15
N SER A 26 20.92 -22.36 -5.78
CA SER A 26 21.10 -23.75 -5.35
C SER A 26 22.58 -24.18 -5.39
N THR A 27 23.32 -23.79 -6.44
CA THR A 27 24.76 -24.09 -6.50
C THR A 27 25.58 -23.33 -5.45
N LEU A 28 25.20 -22.10 -5.12
CA LEU A 28 25.86 -21.30 -4.09
C LEU A 28 25.61 -21.87 -2.69
N GLU A 29 24.38 -22.34 -2.41
CA GLU A 29 24.05 -23.06 -1.18
C GLU A 29 24.82 -24.38 -1.09
N ASN A 30 24.82 -25.19 -2.15
CA ASN A 30 25.52 -26.48 -2.16
C ASN A 30 27.05 -26.35 -2.01
N LYS A 31 27.62 -25.21 -2.45
CA LYS A 31 29.04 -24.89 -2.22
C LYS A 31 29.32 -24.29 -0.85
N GLY A 32 28.30 -24.05 -0.02
CA GLY A 32 28.42 -23.41 1.29
C GLY A 32 28.77 -21.92 1.22
N LEU A 33 28.61 -21.27 0.06
CA LEU A 33 28.78 -19.82 -0.10
C LEU A 33 27.55 -19.04 0.38
N LEU A 34 26.40 -19.71 0.42
CA LEU A 34 25.18 -19.24 1.05
C LEU A 34 24.73 -20.28 2.06
N THR A 35 24.27 -19.82 3.21
CA THR A 35 23.54 -20.63 4.17
C THR A 35 22.06 -20.65 3.83
N SER A 36 21.33 -21.69 4.22
CA SER A 36 19.87 -21.77 4.02
C SER A 36 19.09 -20.54 4.52
N PRO A 37 19.37 -19.94 5.70
CA PRO A 37 18.69 -18.71 6.11
C PRO A 37 18.99 -17.50 5.23
N GLU A 38 20.20 -17.39 4.64
CA GLU A 38 20.53 -16.32 3.70
C GLU A 38 19.77 -16.48 2.38
N LEU A 39 19.66 -17.72 1.89
CA LEU A 39 18.85 -18.04 0.71
C LEU A 39 17.38 -17.66 0.93
N ASP A 40 16.81 -18.00 2.08
CA ASP A 40 15.43 -17.64 2.45
C ASP A 40 15.23 -16.12 2.51
N SER A 41 16.22 -15.39 3.04
CA SER A 41 16.21 -13.93 3.10
C SER A 41 16.21 -13.30 1.70
N ILE A 42 17.05 -13.81 0.80
CA ILE A 42 17.13 -13.36 -0.60
C ILE A 42 15.80 -13.61 -1.31
N LEU A 43 15.24 -14.82 -1.20
CA LEU A 43 13.95 -15.14 -1.83
C LEU A 43 12.81 -14.25 -1.32
N ARG A 44 12.80 -13.97 -0.01
CA ARG A 44 11.83 -13.05 0.60
C ARG A 44 11.99 -11.63 0.08
N ALA A 45 13.21 -11.10 0.04
CA ALA A 45 13.51 -9.77 -0.47
C ALA A 45 13.13 -9.64 -1.96
N ALA A 46 13.45 -10.64 -2.77
CA ALA A 46 13.10 -10.67 -4.19
C ALA A 46 11.57 -10.66 -4.39
N ARG A 47 10.81 -11.41 -3.57
CA ARG A 47 9.34 -11.40 -3.61
C ARG A 47 8.77 -10.02 -3.29
N LEU A 48 9.30 -9.35 -2.28
CA LEU A 48 8.88 -8.00 -1.91
C LEU A 48 9.22 -6.97 -2.99
N ALA A 49 10.36 -7.12 -3.67
CA ALA A 49 10.74 -6.25 -4.77
C ALA A 49 9.85 -6.44 -6.01
N ALA A 50 9.47 -7.68 -6.33
CA ALA A 50 8.61 -7.98 -7.47
C ALA A 50 7.17 -7.54 -7.27
N TYR A 51 6.68 -7.57 -6.03
CA TYR A 51 5.33 -7.15 -5.67
C TYR A 51 5.42 -6.02 -4.63
N PRO A 52 5.70 -4.78 -5.07
CA PRO A 52 5.70 -3.66 -4.15
C PRO A 52 4.30 -3.56 -3.53
N VAL A 53 4.24 -3.71 -2.20
CA VAL A 53 2.99 -3.54 -1.46
C VAL A 53 2.52 -2.11 -1.72
N THR A 54 1.35 -1.97 -2.35
CA THR A 54 0.71 -0.67 -2.52
C THR A 54 0.61 -0.04 -1.13
N PRO A 55 1.16 1.17 -0.89
CA PRO A 55 1.13 1.76 0.43
C PRO A 55 -0.33 1.88 0.86
N ALA A 56 -0.65 1.29 2.02
CA ALA A 56 -1.98 1.41 2.59
C ALA A 56 -2.36 2.91 2.65
N PRO A 57 -3.60 3.27 2.33
CA PRO A 57 -4.04 4.66 2.47
C PRO A 57 -3.77 5.11 3.90
N ALA A 58 -3.22 6.32 4.04
CA ALA A 58 -2.91 6.88 5.34
C ALA A 58 -4.19 6.94 6.20
N VAL A 59 -4.25 6.08 7.22
CA VAL A 59 -5.33 6.07 8.20
C VAL A 59 -5.07 7.23 9.14
N GLY A 60 -5.90 8.25 9.05
CA GLY A 60 -5.94 9.33 10.03
C GLY A 60 -7.40 9.65 10.34
N PRO A 61 -7.68 10.57 11.28
CA PRO A 61 -9.03 10.80 11.82
C PRO A 61 -10.01 11.48 10.84
N ALA A 62 -9.74 11.45 9.54
CA ALA A 62 -10.55 12.13 8.55
C ALA A 62 -11.79 11.30 8.23
N GLY A 63 -12.94 11.97 8.12
CA GLY A 63 -14.24 11.34 7.94
C GLY A 63 -14.39 10.57 6.61
N PRO A 64 -15.49 9.83 6.44
CA PRO A 64 -15.76 9.08 5.22
C PRO A 64 -15.64 9.95 3.96
N GLY A 65 -14.89 9.49 2.97
CA GLY A 65 -14.67 10.22 1.70
C GLY A 65 -13.53 11.24 1.72
N THR A 66 -12.81 11.41 2.84
CA THR A 66 -11.66 12.32 2.93
C THR A 66 -10.35 11.54 3.06
N ARG A 67 -9.25 12.06 2.47
CA ARG A 67 -7.93 11.44 2.47
C ARG A 67 -6.89 12.41 3.01
N TRP A 68 -6.08 11.96 3.97
CA TRP A 68 -4.92 12.71 4.44
C TRP A 68 -3.87 12.86 3.36
N VAL A 69 -3.37 14.08 3.20
CA VAL A 69 -2.33 14.46 2.25
C VAL A 69 -1.01 14.62 2.99
N LYS A 70 0.11 14.20 2.39
CA LYS A 70 1.44 14.40 2.98
C LYS A 70 1.84 15.89 2.95
N PRO A 71 2.62 16.39 3.91
CA PRO A 71 3.18 17.74 3.85
C PRO A 71 3.93 17.96 2.53
N GLY A 72 3.59 19.03 1.80
CA GLY A 72 4.21 19.37 0.51
C GLY A 72 3.53 18.79 -0.74
N GLN A 73 2.49 17.95 -0.61
CA GLN A 73 1.67 17.58 -1.76
C GLN A 73 0.63 18.69 -2.04
N PRO A 74 0.43 19.11 -3.30
CA PRO A 74 -0.68 20.00 -3.63
C PRO A 74 -2.01 19.32 -3.32
N PRO A 75 -2.96 20.00 -2.66
CA PRO A 75 -4.30 19.46 -2.45
C PRO A 75 -4.91 19.04 -3.79
N LYS A 76 -5.42 17.81 -3.88
CA LYS A 76 -6.14 17.36 -5.08
C LYS A 76 -7.41 18.21 -5.19
N GLU A 77 -7.58 18.89 -6.33
CA GLU A 77 -8.78 19.69 -6.57
C GLU A 77 -10.04 18.83 -6.44
N MET A 78 -10.99 19.35 -5.67
CA MET A 78 -12.27 18.71 -5.46
C MET A 78 -13.07 18.78 -6.75
N ASP A 79 -13.50 17.63 -7.27
CA ASP A 79 -14.39 17.57 -8.43
C ASP A 79 -15.76 18.15 -8.04
N ARG A 80 -16.05 19.35 -8.54
CA ARG A 80 -17.28 20.10 -8.26
C ARG A 80 -18.44 19.71 -9.19
N SER A 81 -18.22 18.76 -10.10
CA SER A 81 -19.26 18.33 -11.05
C SER A 81 -20.34 17.46 -10.41
N THR A 82 -20.07 16.89 -9.23
CA THR A 82 -21.05 16.10 -8.48
C THR A 82 -21.85 17.04 -7.57
N PRO A 83 -23.16 17.22 -7.79
CA PRO A 83 -23.98 18.05 -6.92
C PRO A 83 -24.02 17.44 -5.52
N ILE A 84 -23.63 18.21 -4.51
CA ILE A 84 -23.83 17.84 -3.11
C ILE A 84 -25.33 17.92 -2.86
N ALA A 85 -26.00 16.77 -2.78
CA ALA A 85 -27.38 16.71 -2.30
C ALA A 85 -27.37 17.10 -0.81
N ILE A 86 -27.81 18.31 -0.49
CA ILE A 86 -28.06 18.73 0.89
C ILE A 86 -29.32 17.99 1.33
N PRO A 87 -29.27 17.07 2.31
CA PRO A 87 -30.50 16.52 2.88
C PRO A 87 -31.31 17.65 3.50
N ASP A 88 -32.63 17.66 3.27
CA ASP A 88 -33.57 18.67 3.79
C ASP A 88 -33.61 18.61 5.33
N VAL A 89 -32.71 19.34 5.99
CA VAL A 89 -32.72 19.49 7.45
C VAL A 89 -33.72 20.59 7.82
N ARG A 90 -35.00 20.25 7.81
CA ARG A 90 -36.02 21.07 8.51
C ARG A 90 -35.74 21.02 10.01
N ALA A 91 -34.99 22.01 10.49
CA ALA A 91 -34.87 22.29 11.90
C ALA A 91 -36.24 22.78 12.44
N GLY A 92 -36.86 21.98 13.31
CA GLY A 92 -38.06 22.31 14.06
C GLY A 92 -38.02 21.59 15.40
N GLY A 93 -37.54 22.30 16.43
CA GLY A 93 -37.14 21.72 17.71
C GLY A 93 -38.26 21.27 18.64
N LYS A 94 -37.88 20.44 19.63
CA LYS A 94 -38.31 20.51 21.02
C LYS A 94 -37.42 19.63 21.91
N ASP A 95 -37.15 20.16 23.09
CA ASP A 95 -36.61 19.52 24.30
C ASP A 95 -35.08 19.41 24.43
N ALA A 96 -34.48 20.57 24.64
CA ALA A 96 -33.27 20.69 25.43
C ALA A 96 -33.56 20.23 26.88
N LYS A 97 -33.08 19.04 27.25
CA LYS A 97 -32.62 18.80 28.62
C LYS A 97 -31.11 18.89 28.59
N GLU A 98 -30.62 20.07 29.01
CA GLU A 98 -29.23 20.28 29.36
C GLU A 98 -28.82 19.22 30.39
N ASN A 99 -27.82 18.43 30.05
CA ASN A 99 -26.99 17.77 31.04
C ASN A 99 -25.57 18.18 30.67
N PRO A 100 -25.00 19.23 31.27
CA PRO A 100 -23.60 19.54 31.03
C PRO A 100 -22.79 18.36 31.55
N LEU A 101 -22.14 17.64 30.64
CA LEU A 101 -21.14 16.64 30.95
C LEU A 101 -20.04 17.37 31.74
N MET A 102 -20.06 17.22 33.06
CA MET A 102 -18.95 17.55 33.94
C MET A 102 -17.77 16.71 33.47
N ILE A 103 -16.77 17.35 32.88
CA ILE A 103 -15.47 16.72 32.63
C ILE A 103 -14.71 16.89 33.95
N ASP A 104 -14.64 15.82 34.74
CA ASP A 104 -13.73 15.78 35.89
C ASP A 104 -12.30 15.80 35.36
N MET A 105 -11.69 16.97 35.40
CA MET A 105 -10.27 17.16 35.15
C MET A 105 -9.55 17.03 36.50
N GLU A 106 -9.26 15.79 36.91
CA GLU A 106 -8.34 15.56 38.02
C GLU A 106 -6.94 16.06 37.62
N LEU A 107 -6.51 17.15 38.26
CA LEU A 107 -5.12 17.59 38.31
C LEU A 107 -4.59 17.24 39.71
N ASP A 108 -3.62 16.32 39.73
CA ASP A 108 -2.76 15.85 40.85
C ASP A 108 -3.42 15.13 42.05
#